data_AF-A0A960VXY1-F1
#
_entry.id   AF-A0A960VXY1-F1
#
_cell.length_a   1.000
_cell.length_b   1.000
_cell.length_c   1.000
_cell.angle_alpha   90.00
_cell.angle_beta   90.00
_cell.angle_gamma   90.00
#
_symmetry.space_group_name_H-M   'P 1'
#
loop_
_entity.id
_entity.type
_entity.pdbx_description
1 polymer ?
#
loop_
_entity_poly.entity_id
_entity_poly.type
_entity_poly.pdbx_seq_one_letter_code
_entity_poly.pdbx_strand_id
1 'polypeptide(L)'
;MNKSAFNIPNSLTVIRVLVVPFFIYCLFQVGIVYKIIALAIFILASVTDFIDGYLARKWNQETEFGKFLDPLADKILVVSAFAAFIILYAQIEVWMVLLIILRDMLITSLRYLAIIQGSSMKTSKMGKVKTAVQMISIILILFSFIVVSTGKSKAINQIYIDGSNTGKFVFQIAGENFEKFTKNPNFPNNLKVTEWIDGLASFFPYYIMLITTIITVLSGIKYLLSNYYLFKPSEILKLYRRKK
;
A
#
# COMPACT_ATOMS: atom_id res chain seq x y z
N MET A 1 36.00 4.54 -0.60
CA MET A 1 35.66 5.95 -0.30
C MET A 1 34.26 5.99 0.30
N ASN A 2 34.13 6.37 1.57
CA ASN A 2 32.83 6.62 2.20
C ASN A 2 32.19 7.80 1.48
N LYS A 3 31.16 7.53 0.66
CA LYS A 3 30.30 8.60 0.12
C LYS A 3 29.55 9.21 1.29
N SER A 4 29.54 10.54 1.38
CA SER A 4 28.79 11.28 2.38
C SER A 4 27.35 10.76 2.47
N ALA A 5 26.86 10.56 3.69
CA ALA A 5 25.45 10.20 3.94
C ALA A 5 24.49 11.32 3.48
N PHE A 6 24.99 12.54 3.30
CA PHE A 6 24.25 13.65 2.74
C PHE A 6 24.47 13.72 1.23
N ASN A 7 23.48 13.26 0.47
CA ASN A 7 23.41 13.38 -0.98
C ASN A 7 21.96 13.63 -1.41
N ILE A 8 21.75 13.95 -2.69
CA ILE A 8 20.41 14.27 -3.22
C ILE A 8 19.43 13.11 -2.99
N PRO A 9 19.75 11.84 -3.33
CA PRO A 9 18.85 10.71 -3.08
C PRO A 9 18.43 10.57 -1.61
N ASN A 10 19.37 10.55 -0.67
CA ASN A 10 19.08 10.37 0.76
C ASN A 10 18.26 11.53 1.32
N SER A 11 18.48 12.75 0.83
CA SER A 11 17.71 13.93 1.26
C SER A 11 16.24 13.81 0.83
N LEU A 12 15.99 13.30 -0.39
CA LEU A 12 14.63 13.02 -0.87
C LEU A 12 13.94 11.96 -0.02
N THR A 13 14.65 10.89 0.35
CA THR A 13 14.13 9.84 1.23
C THR A 13 13.75 10.39 2.61
N VAL A 14 14.59 11.24 3.21
CA VAL A 14 14.29 11.89 4.51
C VAL A 14 13.08 12.80 4.41
N ILE A 15 13.00 13.64 3.38
CA ILE A 15 11.86 14.52 3.14
C ILE A 15 10.57 13.70 3.01
N ARG A 16 10.61 12.55 2.31
CA ARG A 16 9.45 11.65 2.19
C ARG A 16 8.93 11.22 3.56
N VAL A 17 9.81 10.79 4.46
CA VAL A 17 9.42 10.38 5.82
C VAL A 17 8.83 11.55 6.60
N LEU A 18 9.41 12.75 6.49
CA LEU A 18 8.92 13.95 7.16
C LEU A 18 7.56 14.44 6.64
N VAL A 19 7.24 14.16 5.38
CA VAL A 19 5.96 14.54 4.76
C VAL A 19 4.82 13.60 5.16
N VAL A 20 5.10 12.38 5.62
CA VAL A 20 4.06 11.40 6.02
C VAL A 20 3.12 11.92 7.12
N PRO A 21 3.58 12.53 8.23
CA PRO A 21 2.68 13.14 9.21
C PRO A 21 1.74 14.19 8.61
N PHE A 22 2.23 15.00 7.67
CA PHE A 22 1.40 16.00 6.99
C PHE A 22 0.38 15.35 6.05
N PHE A 23 0.78 14.29 5.33
CA PHE A 23 -0.14 13.46 4.54
C PHE A 23 -1.28 12.89 5.40
N ILE A 24 -0.95 12.29 6.54
CA ILE A 24 -1.95 11.75 7.48
C ILE A 24 -2.84 12.88 7.98
N TYR A 25 -2.26 14.00 8.43
CA TYR A 25 -3.03 15.14 8.89
C TYR A 25 -4.07 15.59 7.85
N CYS A 26 -3.66 15.76 6.60
CA CYS A 26 -4.58 16.12 5.51
C CYS A 26 -5.69 15.09 5.27
N LEU A 27 -5.42 13.79 5.40
CA LEU A 27 -6.46 12.75 5.23
C LEU A 27 -7.57 12.82 6.27
N PHE A 28 -7.25 13.22 7.50
CA PHE A 28 -8.22 13.33 8.59
C PHE A 28 -8.97 14.66 8.60
N GLN A 29 -8.56 15.64 7.79
CA GLN A 29 -9.27 16.91 7.69
C GLN A 29 -10.54 16.81 6.83
N VAL A 30 -11.54 17.60 7.21
CA VAL A 30 -12.79 17.72 6.44
C VAL A 30 -12.59 18.74 5.32
N GLY A 31 -12.85 18.33 4.09
CA GLY A 31 -12.88 19.23 2.93
C GLY A 31 -12.15 18.66 1.72
N ILE A 32 -12.65 18.98 0.52
CA ILE A 32 -12.09 18.44 -0.72
C ILE A 32 -10.65 18.88 -0.96
N VAL A 33 -10.30 20.10 -0.54
CA VAL A 33 -8.94 20.65 -0.67
C VAL A 33 -7.91 19.78 0.05
N TYR A 34 -8.18 19.37 1.29
CA TYR A 34 -7.27 18.51 2.06
C TYR A 34 -7.12 17.13 1.44
N LYS A 35 -8.21 16.55 0.91
CA LYS A 35 -8.14 15.28 0.19
C LYS A 35 -7.29 15.36 -1.08
N ILE A 36 -7.44 16.45 -1.86
CA ILE A 36 -6.61 16.71 -3.05
C ILE A 36 -5.14 16.86 -2.65
N ILE A 37 -4.84 17.61 -1.58
CA ILE A 37 -3.48 17.76 -1.07
C ILE A 37 -2.91 16.41 -0.64
N ALA A 38 -3.67 15.58 0.07
CA ALA A 38 -3.23 14.25 0.48
C ALA A 38 -2.91 13.35 -0.73
N LEU A 39 -3.76 13.36 -1.76
CA LEU A 39 -3.49 12.63 -3.02
C LEU A 39 -2.23 13.16 -3.71
N ALA A 40 -2.07 14.47 -3.82
CA ALA A 40 -0.90 15.09 -4.43
C ALA A 40 0.38 14.72 -3.69
N ILE A 41 0.37 14.78 -2.35
CA ILE A 41 1.49 14.36 -1.51
C ILE A 41 1.84 12.90 -1.77
N PHE A 42 0.85 12.01 -1.75
CA PHE A 42 1.09 10.58 -1.96
C PHE A 42 1.72 10.31 -3.33
N ILE A 43 1.17 10.90 -4.41
CA ILE A 43 1.70 10.74 -5.77
C ILE A 43 3.13 11.28 -5.86
N LEU A 44 3.38 12.50 -5.36
CA LEU A 44 4.72 13.10 -5.41
C LEU A 44 5.73 12.28 -4.58
N ALA A 45 5.33 11.79 -3.42
CA ALA A 45 6.16 10.94 -2.56
C ALA A 45 6.49 9.59 -3.22
N SER A 46 5.54 8.96 -3.90
CA SER A 46 5.76 7.71 -4.65
C SER A 46 6.60 7.91 -5.91
N VAL A 47 6.39 9.01 -6.64
CA VAL A 47 7.17 9.32 -7.86
C VAL A 47 8.61 9.67 -7.49
N THR A 48 8.83 10.42 -6.42
CA THR A 48 10.19 10.76 -5.95
C THR A 48 10.99 9.53 -5.51
N ASP A 49 10.35 8.48 -4.97
CA ASP A 49 10.99 7.17 -4.65
C ASP A 49 11.48 6.43 -5.89
N PHE A 50 10.73 6.55 -6.98
CA PHE A 50 11.18 5.97 -8.23
C PHE A 50 12.39 6.73 -8.78
N ILE A 51 12.37 8.06 -8.66
CA ILE A 51 13.40 8.96 -9.20
C ILE A 51 14.68 8.87 -8.38
N ASP A 52 14.64 8.92 -7.04
CA ASP A 52 15.84 8.90 -6.20
C ASP A 52 16.63 7.59 -6.38
N GLY A 53 15.95 6.44 -6.47
CA GLY A 53 16.57 5.15 -6.75
C GLY A 53 17.17 5.10 -8.16
N TYR A 54 16.56 5.78 -9.14
CA TYR A 54 17.14 5.92 -10.47
C TYR A 54 18.39 6.80 -10.46
N LEU A 55 18.34 7.95 -9.77
CA LEU A 55 19.47 8.89 -9.65
C LEU A 55 20.64 8.30 -8.87
N ALA A 56 20.37 7.57 -7.79
CA ALA A 56 21.40 6.88 -7.00
C ALA A 56 22.20 5.88 -7.85
N ARG A 57 21.52 5.11 -8.70
CA ARG A 57 22.14 4.17 -9.66
C ARG A 57 22.89 4.91 -10.77
N LYS A 58 22.28 5.94 -11.35
CA LYS A 58 22.85 6.68 -12.49
C LYS A 58 24.10 7.48 -12.10
N TRP A 59 24.11 8.09 -10.93
CA TRP A 59 25.21 8.93 -10.46
C TRP A 59 26.20 8.18 -9.57
N ASN A 60 26.05 6.86 -9.43
CA ASN A 60 26.83 6.07 -8.49
C ASN A 60 26.86 6.74 -7.10
N GLN A 61 25.72 7.19 -6.58
CA GLN A 61 25.60 7.84 -5.27
C GLN A 61 24.96 6.93 -4.21
N GLU A 62 24.93 5.62 -4.45
CA GLU A 62 24.46 4.66 -3.45
C GLU A 62 25.32 4.71 -2.18
N THR A 63 24.65 4.82 -1.03
CA THR A 63 25.26 4.82 0.31
C THR A 63 24.63 3.71 1.15
N GLU A 64 25.34 3.20 2.14
CA GLU A 64 24.79 2.19 3.07
C GLU A 64 23.62 2.73 3.88
N PHE A 65 23.65 4.03 4.22
CA PHE A 65 22.53 4.71 4.87
C PHE A 65 21.28 4.76 3.98
N GLY A 66 21.42 5.17 2.72
CA GLY A 66 20.31 5.20 1.76
C GLY A 66 19.70 3.81 1.52
N LYS A 67 20.55 2.78 1.33
CA LYS A 67 20.09 1.38 1.17
C LYS A 67 19.24 0.87 2.34
N PHE A 68 19.48 1.39 3.55
CA PHE A 68 18.67 1.09 4.73
C PHE A 68 17.41 1.95 4.81
N LEU A 69 17.52 3.25 4.53
CA LEU A 69 16.44 4.21 4.69
C LEU A 69 15.36 4.07 3.59
N ASP A 70 15.74 3.78 2.34
CA ASP A 70 14.80 3.73 1.22
C ASP A 70 13.69 2.67 1.43
N PRO A 71 14.01 1.40 1.78
CA PRO A 71 12.98 0.40 2.04
C PRO A 71 12.13 0.72 3.28
N LEU A 72 12.65 1.50 4.22
CA LEU A 72 11.92 1.93 5.41
C LEU A 72 10.91 3.03 5.04
N ALA A 73 11.36 4.05 4.32
CA ALA A 73 10.53 5.18 3.91
C ALA A 73 9.37 4.77 2.99
N ASP A 74 9.63 3.90 2.01
CA ASP A 74 8.61 3.30 1.13
C ASP A 74 7.48 2.65 1.95
N LYS A 75 7.87 1.83 2.93
CA LYS A 75 6.91 1.15 3.81
C LYS A 75 6.16 2.10 4.71
N ILE A 76 6.80 3.13 5.29
CA ILE A 76 6.12 4.06 6.19
C ILE A 76 4.96 4.76 5.48
N LEU A 77 5.18 5.24 4.25
CA LEU A 77 4.13 5.93 3.48
C LEU A 77 2.95 5.00 3.17
N VAL A 78 3.22 3.81 2.62
CA VAL A 78 2.19 2.84 2.23
C VAL A 78 1.41 2.33 3.45
N VAL A 79 2.11 1.99 4.53
CA VAL A 79 1.49 1.52 5.77
C VAL A 79 0.64 2.61 6.41
N SER A 80 1.11 3.86 6.41
CA SER A 80 0.35 5.00 6.94
C SER A 80 -0.95 5.23 6.16
N ALA A 81 -0.90 5.12 4.83
CA ALA A 81 -2.10 5.26 4.00
C ALA A 81 -3.14 4.16 4.31
N PHE A 82 -2.72 2.89 4.36
CA PHE A 82 -3.64 1.80 4.69
C PHE A 82 -4.16 1.88 6.12
N ALA A 83 -3.34 2.27 7.08
CA ALA A 83 -3.76 2.48 8.47
C ALA A 83 -4.81 3.59 8.56
N ALA A 84 -4.61 4.71 7.87
CA ALA A 84 -5.61 5.78 7.80
C ALA A 84 -6.92 5.30 7.15
N PHE A 85 -6.85 4.46 6.12
CA PHE A 85 -8.05 3.94 5.45
C PHE A 85 -8.93 3.07 6.34
N ILE A 86 -8.34 2.22 7.18
CA ILE A 86 -9.09 1.43 8.17
C ILE A 86 -9.95 2.34 9.04
N ILE A 87 -9.39 3.46 9.48
CA ILE A 87 -10.06 4.37 10.42
C ILE A 87 -11.13 5.20 9.71
N LEU A 88 -10.86 5.65 8.49
CA LEU A 88 -11.72 6.58 7.77
C LEU A 88 -12.86 5.89 7.01
N TYR A 89 -12.70 4.61 6.63
CA TYR A 89 -13.60 3.93 5.72
C TYR A 89 -13.90 2.49 6.16
N ALA A 90 -15.14 2.22 6.57
CA ALA A 90 -15.61 0.90 6.99
C ALA A 90 -15.59 -0.16 5.87
N GLN A 91 -15.42 0.27 4.62
CA GLN A 91 -15.17 -0.60 3.48
C GLN A 91 -13.81 -1.31 3.56
N ILE A 92 -12.85 -0.77 4.31
CA ILE A 92 -11.50 -1.31 4.35
C ILE A 92 -11.30 -2.12 5.63
N GLU A 93 -11.25 -3.44 5.48
CA GLU A 93 -11.15 -4.34 6.61
C GLU A 93 -9.71 -4.47 7.14
N VAL A 94 -9.60 -4.56 8.47
CA VAL A 94 -8.31 -4.66 9.18
C VAL A 94 -7.49 -5.86 8.70
N TRP A 95 -8.13 -7.02 8.46
CA TRP A 95 -7.45 -8.24 8.08
C TRP A 95 -6.71 -8.10 6.73
N MET A 96 -7.25 -7.34 5.79
CA MET A 96 -6.64 -7.10 4.48
C MET A 96 -5.31 -6.34 4.63
N VAL A 97 -5.36 -5.24 5.38
CA VAL A 97 -4.20 -4.40 5.65
C VAL A 97 -3.16 -5.15 6.48
N LEU A 98 -3.60 -5.92 7.49
CA LEU A 98 -2.70 -6.70 8.34
C LEU A 98 -1.94 -7.75 7.53
N LEU A 99 -2.61 -8.48 6.62
CA LEU A 99 -1.93 -9.41 5.71
C LEU A 99 -0.92 -8.71 4.80
N ILE A 100 -1.25 -7.52 4.31
CA ILE A 100 -0.34 -6.70 3.50
C ILE A 100 0.93 -6.35 4.30
N ILE A 101 0.76 -5.74 5.48
CA ILE A 101 1.86 -5.29 6.33
C ILE A 101 2.73 -6.47 6.78
N LEU A 102 2.09 -7.51 7.33
CA LEU A 102 2.78 -8.67 7.88
C LEU A 102 3.64 -9.34 6.80
N ARG A 103 3.09 -9.53 5.61
CA ARG A 103 3.84 -10.12 4.50
C ARG A 103 5.00 -9.22 4.08
N ASP A 104 4.79 -7.91 3.96
CA ASP A 104 5.87 -6.99 3.56
C ASP A 104 7.00 -6.92 4.60
N MET A 105 6.68 -6.98 5.89
CA MET A 105 7.69 -7.08 6.95
C MET A 105 8.42 -8.42 6.90
N LEU A 106 7.68 -9.53 6.78
CA LEU A 106 8.26 -10.87 6.70
C LEU A 106 9.26 -11.01 5.55
N ILE A 107 8.89 -10.60 4.33
CA ILE A 107 9.77 -10.73 3.16
C ILE A 107 11.02 -9.84 3.27
N THR A 108 10.89 -8.63 3.84
CA THR A 108 12.04 -7.74 4.07
C THR A 108 12.96 -8.26 5.14
N SER A 109 12.43 -8.74 6.26
CA SER A 109 13.25 -9.34 7.34
C SER A 109 14.02 -10.56 6.85
N LEU A 110 13.37 -11.43 6.05
CA LEU A 110 14.06 -12.56 5.44
C LEU A 110 15.18 -12.11 4.50
N ARG A 111 14.98 -11.02 3.75
CA ARG A 111 16.02 -10.44 2.87
C ARG A 111 17.21 -9.97 3.64
N TYR A 112 16.95 -9.31 4.74
CA TYR A 112 18.01 -8.88 5.63
C TYR A 112 18.79 -10.06 6.21
N LEU A 113 18.09 -11.11 6.69
CA LEU A 113 18.74 -12.32 7.20
C LEU A 113 19.59 -13.04 6.14
N ALA A 114 19.09 -13.16 4.90
CA ALA A 114 19.85 -13.77 3.81
C ALA A 114 21.17 -13.03 3.54
N ILE A 115 21.12 -11.68 3.51
CA ILE A 115 22.30 -10.83 3.33
C ILE A 115 23.34 -11.10 4.43
N ILE A 116 22.92 -11.19 5.69
CA ILE A 116 23.80 -11.51 6.83
C ILE A 116 24.43 -12.90 6.68
N GLN A 117 23.70 -13.86 6.13
CA GLN A 117 24.21 -15.22 5.85
C GLN A 117 25.24 -15.25 4.70
N GLY A 118 25.43 -14.15 3.97
CA GLY A 118 26.23 -14.14 2.74
C GLY A 118 25.54 -14.83 1.56
N SER A 119 24.23 -15.06 1.66
CA SER A 119 23.39 -15.58 0.59
C SER A 119 22.56 -14.45 -0.01
N SER A 120 22.31 -14.49 -1.32
CA SER A 120 21.41 -13.55 -1.97
C SER A 120 20.09 -14.22 -2.30
N MET A 121 18.96 -13.60 -1.95
CA MET A 121 17.67 -14.11 -2.39
C MET A 121 17.42 -13.86 -3.88
N LYS A 122 16.79 -14.84 -4.53
CA LYS A 122 16.37 -14.72 -5.92
C LYS A 122 15.27 -13.67 -6.03
N THR A 123 15.50 -12.66 -6.87
CA THR A 123 14.54 -11.60 -7.14
C THR A 123 13.36 -12.13 -7.94
N SER A 124 12.14 -11.95 -7.43
CA SER A 124 10.91 -12.31 -8.15
C SER A 124 10.32 -11.08 -8.85
N LYS A 125 9.98 -11.19 -10.14
CA LYS A 125 9.23 -10.16 -10.89
C LYS A 125 7.88 -9.83 -10.23
N MET A 126 7.29 -10.80 -9.52
CA MET A 126 6.00 -10.64 -8.81
C MET A 126 6.07 -9.56 -7.72
N GLY A 127 7.24 -9.38 -7.10
CA GLY A 127 7.44 -8.35 -6.08
C GLY A 127 7.27 -6.93 -6.64
N LYS A 128 7.74 -6.68 -7.87
CA LYS A 128 7.58 -5.38 -8.55
C LYS A 128 6.12 -5.11 -8.89
N VAL A 129 5.43 -6.10 -9.47
CA VAL A 129 4.00 -6.00 -9.81
C VAL A 129 3.19 -5.70 -8.56
N LYS A 130 3.47 -6.41 -7.47
CA LYS A 130 2.80 -6.24 -6.19
C LYS A 130 2.95 -4.82 -5.63
N THR A 131 4.13 -4.20 -5.71
CA THR A 131 4.33 -2.83 -5.22
C THR A 131 3.60 -1.82 -6.12
N ALA A 132 3.65 -2.00 -7.44
CA ALA A 132 2.90 -1.17 -8.37
C ALA A 132 1.38 -1.25 -8.10
N VAL A 133 0.84 -2.45 -7.90
CA VAL A 133 -0.56 -2.66 -7.56
C VAL A 133 -0.91 -1.94 -6.26
N GLN A 134 -0.11 -2.07 -5.19
CA GLN A 134 -0.39 -1.36 -3.92
C GLN A 134 -0.43 0.16 -4.09
N MET A 135 0.54 0.74 -4.81
CA MET A 135 0.57 2.19 -5.04
C MET A 135 -0.64 2.66 -5.86
N ILE A 136 -0.98 1.95 -6.94
CA ILE A 136 -2.14 2.25 -7.78
C ILE A 136 -3.43 2.13 -6.96
N SER A 137 -3.56 1.08 -6.15
CA SER A 137 -4.72 0.88 -5.29
C SER A 137 -4.92 2.02 -4.31
N ILE A 138 -3.85 2.49 -3.66
CA ILE A 138 -3.94 3.66 -2.76
C ILE A 138 -4.40 4.89 -3.53
N ILE A 139 -3.82 5.17 -4.70
CA ILE A 139 -4.21 6.31 -5.54
C ILE A 139 -5.68 6.23 -5.95
N LEU A 140 -6.16 5.07 -6.38
CA LEU A 140 -7.56 4.86 -6.79
C LEU A 140 -8.53 5.03 -5.63
N ILE A 141 -8.18 4.53 -4.44
CA ILE A 141 -8.98 4.68 -3.23
C ILE A 141 -9.05 6.15 -2.81
N LEU A 142 -7.91 6.86 -2.77
CA LEU A 142 -7.87 8.30 -2.49
C LEU A 142 -8.72 9.08 -3.50
N PHE A 143 -8.58 8.77 -4.78
CA PHE A 143 -9.34 9.42 -5.83
C PHE A 143 -10.85 9.18 -5.67
N SER A 144 -11.26 7.92 -5.44
CA SER A 144 -12.67 7.58 -5.20
C SER A 144 -13.28 8.42 -4.08
N PHE A 145 -12.54 8.65 -2.99
CA PHE A 145 -13.02 9.45 -1.87
C PHE A 145 -12.94 10.96 -2.06
N ILE A 146 -12.19 11.45 -3.06
CA ILE A 146 -12.17 12.86 -3.47
C ILE A 146 -13.40 13.20 -4.31
N VAL A 147 -13.73 12.33 -5.27
CA VAL A 147 -14.79 12.61 -6.25
C VAL A 147 -16.18 12.50 -5.61
N VAL A 148 -16.32 11.70 -4.56
CA VAL A 148 -17.58 11.59 -3.81
C VAL A 148 -17.74 12.74 -2.81
N SER A 149 -18.93 13.35 -2.80
CA SER A 149 -19.26 14.40 -1.83
C SER A 149 -19.16 13.90 -0.39
N THR A 150 -18.76 14.77 0.54
CA THR A 150 -18.59 14.41 1.96
C THR A 150 -19.85 13.78 2.56
N GLY A 151 -21.05 14.27 2.19
CA GLY A 151 -22.32 13.69 2.65
C GLY A 151 -22.53 12.26 2.16
N LYS A 152 -22.27 12.00 0.87
CA LYS A 152 -22.38 10.66 0.28
C LYS A 152 -21.34 9.69 0.83
N SER A 153 -20.10 10.15 1.03
CA SER A 153 -19.04 9.35 1.64
C SER A 153 -19.42 8.91 3.06
N LYS A 154 -19.99 9.80 3.88
CA LYS A 154 -20.53 9.45 5.20
C LYS A 154 -21.69 8.45 5.11
N ALA A 155 -22.62 8.64 4.17
CA ALA A 155 -23.74 7.72 3.96
C ALA A 155 -23.27 6.32 3.56
N ILE A 156 -22.29 6.21 2.65
CA ILE A 156 -21.67 4.93 2.28
C ILE A 156 -21.04 4.30 3.52
N ASN A 157 -20.27 5.06 4.30
CA ASN A 157 -19.64 4.53 5.52
C ASN A 157 -20.68 3.97 6.50
N GLN A 158 -21.80 4.68 6.68
CA GLN A 158 -22.89 4.24 7.54
C GLN A 158 -23.54 2.94 7.06
N ILE A 159 -23.76 2.77 5.75
CA ILE A 159 -24.30 1.52 5.18
C ILE A 159 -23.43 0.32 5.56
N TYR A 160 -22.11 0.49 5.54
CA TYR A 160 -21.18 -0.56 5.92
C TYR A 160 -21.21 -0.85 7.42
N ILE A 161 -21.21 0.18 8.26
CA ILE A 161 -21.31 0.03 9.72
C ILE A 161 -22.61 -0.67 10.11
N ASP A 162 -23.74 -0.21 9.56
CA ASP A 162 -25.07 -0.77 9.85
C ASP A 162 -25.15 -2.23 9.37
N GLY A 163 -24.68 -2.52 8.15
CA GLY A 163 -24.63 -3.88 7.63
C GLY A 163 -23.79 -4.80 8.52
N SER A 164 -22.62 -4.36 8.95
CA SER A 164 -21.77 -5.14 9.86
C SER A 164 -22.42 -5.34 11.24
N ASN A 165 -23.13 -4.34 11.76
CA ASN A 165 -23.90 -4.48 13.02
C ASN A 165 -25.04 -5.50 12.90
N THR A 166 -25.59 -5.71 11.70
CA THR A 166 -26.57 -6.78 11.44
C THR A 166 -25.95 -8.16 11.21
N GLY A 167 -24.62 -8.28 11.35
CA GLY A 167 -23.88 -9.54 11.17
C GLY A 167 -23.49 -9.85 9.72
N LYS A 168 -23.68 -8.91 8.77
CA LYS A 168 -23.22 -9.09 7.39
C LYS A 168 -21.71 -8.91 7.30
N PHE A 169 -21.05 -9.77 6.51
CA PHE A 169 -19.66 -9.55 6.14
C PHE A 169 -19.54 -8.35 5.21
N VAL A 170 -18.46 -7.58 5.32
CA VAL A 170 -18.18 -6.42 4.45
C VAL A 170 -18.17 -6.82 2.97
N PHE A 171 -17.70 -8.03 2.66
CA PHE A 171 -17.81 -8.64 1.33
C PHE A 171 -19.25 -8.67 0.80
N GLN A 172 -20.21 -9.09 1.63
CA GLN A 172 -21.61 -9.20 1.25
C GLN A 172 -22.20 -7.81 1.02
N ILE A 173 -21.89 -6.84 1.88
CA ILE A 173 -22.33 -5.45 1.73
C ILE A 173 -21.80 -4.85 0.42
N ALA A 174 -20.52 -5.06 0.11
CA ALA A 174 -19.93 -4.63 -1.16
C ALA A 174 -20.61 -5.28 -2.38
N GLY A 175 -20.93 -6.58 -2.27
CA GLY A 175 -21.68 -7.32 -3.28
C GLY A 175 -23.10 -6.78 -3.49
N GLU A 176 -23.84 -6.52 -2.41
CA GLU A 176 -25.17 -5.93 -2.46
C GLU A 176 -25.15 -4.53 -3.09
N ASN A 177 -24.14 -3.71 -2.76
CA ASN A 177 -23.96 -2.40 -3.38
C ASN A 177 -23.67 -2.49 -4.88
N PHE A 178 -22.84 -3.44 -5.30
CA PHE A 178 -22.58 -3.71 -6.72
C PHE A 178 -23.83 -4.19 -7.45
N GLU A 179 -24.60 -5.09 -6.84
CA GLU A 179 -25.86 -5.57 -7.39
C GLU A 179 -26.88 -4.44 -7.53
N LYS A 180 -27.02 -3.60 -6.49
CA LYS A 180 -27.89 -2.41 -6.51
C LYS A 180 -27.49 -1.43 -7.61
N PHE A 181 -26.19 -1.24 -7.83
CA PHE A 181 -25.66 -0.38 -8.87
C PHE A 181 -26.00 -0.92 -10.27
N THR A 182 -25.78 -2.21 -10.52
CA THR A 182 -26.01 -2.85 -11.83
C THR A 182 -27.50 -3.05 -12.15
N LYS A 183 -28.35 -3.20 -11.13
CA LYS A 183 -29.81 -3.27 -11.27
C LYS A 183 -30.51 -1.91 -11.35
N ASN A 184 -29.77 -0.80 -11.32
CA ASN A 184 -30.36 0.52 -11.52
C ASN A 184 -31.03 0.56 -12.92
N PRO A 185 -32.31 0.96 -13.04
CA PRO A 185 -33.02 1.01 -14.33
C PRO A 185 -32.32 1.84 -15.40
N ASN A 186 -31.51 2.82 -14.99
CA ASN A 186 -30.76 3.68 -15.90
C ASN A 186 -29.41 3.06 -16.34
N PHE A 187 -29.03 1.90 -15.81
CA PHE A 187 -27.77 1.20 -16.13
C PHE A 187 -27.86 0.41 -17.44
N PRO A 188 -26.83 0.47 -18.32
CA PRO A 188 -25.62 1.30 -18.26
C PRO A 188 -25.75 2.66 -18.95
N ASN A 189 -26.75 2.85 -19.81
CA ASN A 189 -26.73 3.89 -20.85
C ASN A 189 -27.26 5.27 -20.41
N ASN A 190 -28.07 5.34 -19.35
CA ASN A 190 -28.80 6.55 -18.94
C ASN A 190 -28.38 7.06 -17.55
N LEU A 191 -27.32 6.53 -16.94
CA LEU A 191 -26.83 7.04 -15.66
C LEU A 191 -26.16 8.40 -15.83
N LYS A 192 -26.41 9.28 -14.86
CA LYS A 192 -25.63 10.50 -14.70
C LYS A 192 -24.23 10.16 -14.20
N VAL A 193 -23.25 10.99 -14.55
CA VAL A 193 -21.85 10.83 -14.11
C VAL A 193 -21.74 10.77 -12.58
N THR A 194 -22.54 11.56 -11.84
CA THR A 194 -22.56 11.54 -10.38
C THR A 194 -23.06 10.21 -9.81
N GLU A 195 -24.02 9.56 -10.47
CA GLU A 195 -24.55 8.26 -10.04
C GLU A 195 -23.55 7.13 -10.35
N TRP A 196 -22.82 7.24 -11.46
CA TRP A 196 -21.67 6.38 -11.75
C TRP A 196 -20.61 6.46 -10.65
N ILE A 197 -20.22 7.69 -10.28
CA ILE A 197 -19.20 7.93 -9.25
C ILE A 197 -19.67 7.39 -7.89
N ASP A 198 -20.88 7.77 -7.44
CA ASP A 198 -21.43 7.35 -6.15
C ASP A 198 -21.59 5.82 -6.09
N GLY A 199 -22.07 5.23 -7.20
CA GLY A 199 -22.21 3.79 -7.34
C GLY A 199 -20.88 3.07 -7.22
N LEU A 200 -19.87 3.44 -8.02
CA LEU A 200 -18.55 2.83 -7.97
C LEU A 200 -17.92 2.99 -6.59
N ALA A 201 -17.95 4.18 -6.00
CA ALA A 201 -17.37 4.41 -4.67
C ALA A 201 -18.02 3.57 -3.57
N SER A 202 -19.27 3.11 -3.75
CA SER A 202 -19.97 2.29 -2.77
C SER A 202 -19.45 0.86 -2.64
N PHE A 203 -18.67 0.34 -3.61
CA PHE A 203 -18.15 -1.04 -3.56
C PHE A 203 -16.71 -1.19 -4.05
N PHE A 204 -16.24 -0.32 -4.93
CA PHE A 204 -14.96 -0.46 -5.62
C PHE A 204 -13.74 -0.41 -4.67
N PRO A 205 -13.68 0.47 -3.65
CA PRO A 205 -12.56 0.49 -2.71
C PRO A 205 -12.34 -0.84 -1.99
N TYR A 206 -13.44 -1.53 -1.61
CA TYR A 206 -13.37 -2.86 -0.99
C TYR A 206 -12.72 -3.88 -1.95
N TYR A 207 -13.20 -3.97 -3.19
CA TYR A 207 -12.66 -4.95 -4.15
C TYR A 207 -11.21 -4.63 -4.56
N ILE A 208 -10.85 -3.35 -4.69
CA ILE A 208 -9.46 -2.94 -4.92
C ILE A 208 -8.58 -3.45 -3.77
N MET A 209 -8.99 -3.25 -2.52
CA MET A 209 -8.23 -3.72 -1.36
C MET A 209 -8.14 -5.25 -1.31
N LEU A 210 -9.22 -5.95 -1.62
CA LEU A 210 -9.24 -7.41 -1.67
C LEU A 210 -8.26 -7.94 -2.72
N ILE A 211 -8.32 -7.43 -3.95
CA ILE A 211 -7.42 -7.82 -5.05
C ILE A 211 -5.95 -7.52 -4.69
N THR A 212 -5.69 -6.34 -4.12
CA THR A 212 -4.35 -5.93 -3.67
C THR A 212 -3.79 -6.88 -2.63
N THR A 213 -4.65 -7.30 -1.69
CA THR A 213 -4.29 -8.26 -0.63
C THR A 213 -3.99 -9.63 -1.21
N ILE A 214 -4.82 -10.14 -2.13
CA ILE A 214 -4.61 -11.43 -2.79
C ILE A 214 -3.29 -11.43 -3.57
N ILE A 215 -3.04 -10.42 -4.41
CA ILE A 215 -1.80 -10.29 -5.19
C ILE A 215 -0.59 -10.22 -4.25
N THR A 216 -0.73 -9.47 -3.15
CA THR A 216 0.28 -9.35 -2.09
C THR A 216 0.64 -10.71 -1.49
N VAL A 217 -0.36 -11.47 -1.07
CA VAL A 217 -0.17 -12.78 -0.44
C VAL A 217 0.42 -13.77 -1.44
N LEU A 218 -0.12 -13.85 -2.65
CA LEU A 218 0.40 -14.72 -3.72
C LEU A 218 1.86 -14.40 -4.07
N SER A 219 2.21 -13.12 -4.12
CA SER A 219 3.60 -12.70 -4.30
C SER A 219 4.49 -13.15 -3.15
N GLY A 220 4.00 -13.07 -1.91
CA GLY A 220 4.72 -13.55 -0.72
C GLY A 220 4.96 -15.06 -0.76
N ILE A 221 3.92 -15.85 -1.02
CA ILE A 221 4.01 -17.31 -1.12
C ILE A 221 5.00 -17.71 -2.21
N LYS A 222 4.87 -17.15 -3.42
CA LYS A 222 5.80 -17.43 -4.53
C LYS A 222 7.24 -17.09 -4.16
N TYR A 223 7.45 -15.99 -3.44
CA TYR A 223 8.77 -15.58 -3.00
C TYR A 223 9.37 -16.56 -1.99
N LEU A 224 8.59 -17.03 -1.02
CA LEU A 224 9.01 -18.04 -0.04
C LEU A 224 9.36 -19.37 -0.72
N LEU A 225 8.51 -19.85 -1.63
CA LEU A 225 8.76 -21.08 -2.38
C LEU A 225 10.03 -20.99 -3.22
N SER A 226 10.26 -19.85 -3.89
CA SER A 226 11.44 -19.62 -4.72
C SER A 226 12.75 -19.56 -3.90
N ASN A 227 12.65 -19.30 -2.59
CA ASN A 227 13.78 -19.14 -1.69
C ASN A 227 13.75 -20.13 -0.52
N TYR A 228 13.04 -21.26 -0.67
CA TYR A 228 12.83 -22.22 0.42
C TYR A 228 14.16 -22.79 0.97
N TYR A 229 15.20 -22.83 0.13
CA TYR A 229 16.52 -23.38 0.47
C TYR A 229 17.21 -22.62 1.62
N LEU A 230 16.88 -21.33 1.82
CA LEU A 230 17.43 -20.53 2.92
C LEU A 230 16.90 -20.94 4.30
N PHE A 231 15.80 -21.68 4.35
CA PHE A 231 15.20 -22.17 5.59
C PHE A 231 15.71 -23.56 6.00
N LYS A 232 16.66 -24.15 5.24
CA LYS A 232 17.25 -25.44 5.61
C LYS A 232 18.06 -25.30 6.90
N PRO A 233 17.97 -26.26 7.85
CA PRO A 233 18.74 -26.23 9.10
C PRO A 233 20.25 -26.03 8.90
N SER A 234 20.80 -26.59 7.81
CA SER A 234 22.22 -26.45 7.44
C SER A 234 22.65 -24.99 7.18
N GLU A 235 21.79 -24.16 6.61
CA GLU A 235 22.07 -22.74 6.35
C GLU A 235 21.89 -21.91 7.63
N ILE A 236 20.89 -22.26 8.45
CA ILE A 236 20.66 -21.60 9.75
C ILE A 236 21.86 -21.82 10.68
N LEU A 237 22.47 -23.01 10.68
CA LEU A 237 23.65 -23.33 11.49
C LEU A 237 24.89 -22.51 11.11
N LYS A 238 24.99 -22.01 9.87
CA LYS A 238 26.08 -21.09 9.47
C LYS A 238 26.04 -19.76 10.23
N LEU A 239 24.84 -19.30 10.65
CA LEU A 239 24.70 -18.09 11.49
C LEU A 239 25.34 -18.27 12.86
N TYR A 240 25.22 -19.47 13.44
CA TYR A 240 25.76 -19.76 14.77
C TYR A 240 27.28 -19.93 14.75
N ARG A 241 27.83 -20.49 13.66
CA ARG A 241 29.28 -20.71 13.52
C ARG A 241 30.09 -19.45 13.22
N ARG A 242 29.49 -18.42 12.61
CA ARG A 242 30.18 -17.13 12.34
C ARG A 242 30.29 -16.18 13.55
N LYS A 243 29.61 -16.50 14.66
CA LYS A 243 29.67 -15.71 15.91
C LYS A 243 30.73 -16.22 16.92
N LYS A 244 31.46 -17.29 16.59
CA LYS A 244 32.68 -17.72 17.28
C LYS A 244 33.88 -17.35 16.43
#